data_AF-A0A022QWE3-F1
#
_entry.id   AF-A0A022QWE3-F1
#
_cell.length_a   1.000
_cell.length_b   1.000
_cell.length_c   1.000
_cell.angle_alpha   90.00
_cell.angle_beta   90.00
_cell.angle_gamma   90.00
#
_symmetry.space_group_name_H-M   'P 1'
#
loop_
_entity.id
_entity.type
_entity.pdbx_description
1 polymer ?
#
loop_
_entity_poly.entity_id
_entity_poly.type
_entity_poly.pdbx_seq_one_letter_code
_entity_poly.pdbx_strand_id
1 'polypeptide(L)'
;MRVYSSLWNVDSWATRGGLDKIDWTQSPLTGPADTAQCGAPKPENWWSSAVHSYLNADQRRQMNWARSNYLMYDYCKNIKQFNGFLPGECLKVQY
;
A
#
# COMPACT_ATOMS: atom_id res chain seq x y z
N MET A 1 10.93 13.36 0.78
CA MET A 1 10.14 12.58 -0.20
C MET A 1 9.28 13.55 -1.02
N ARG A 2 8.90 13.20 -2.24
CA ARG A 2 7.95 13.97 -3.08
C ARG A 2 6.74 13.10 -3.41
N VAL A 3 5.61 13.71 -3.68
CA VAL A 3 4.40 13.02 -4.15
C VAL A 3 4.48 12.88 -5.66
N TYR A 4 4.22 11.68 -6.18
CA TYR A 4 4.19 11.37 -7.61
C TYR A 4 2.89 10.63 -7.93
N SER A 5 2.31 10.92 -9.10
CA SER A 5 1.19 10.18 -9.67
C SER A 5 1.49 9.92 -11.15
N SER A 6 1.29 8.68 -11.60
CA SER A 6 1.53 8.28 -12.98
C SER A 6 0.55 7.18 -13.40
N LEU A 7 0.18 7.19 -14.68
CA LEU A 7 -0.53 6.11 -15.35
C LEU A 7 0.38 5.59 -16.46
N TRP A 8 0.73 4.30 -16.41
CA TRP A 8 1.67 3.70 -17.35
C TRP A 8 1.36 2.20 -17.55
N ASN A 9 1.77 1.65 -18.70
CA ASN A 9 1.56 0.23 -19.02
C ASN A 9 2.58 -0.65 -18.28
N VAL A 10 2.11 -1.71 -17.62
CA VAL A 10 2.94 -2.70 -16.93
C VAL A 10 2.49 -4.14 -17.17
N ASP A 11 2.24 -4.47 -18.44
CA ASP A 11 1.87 -5.79 -18.93
C ASP A 11 2.74 -6.96 -18.42
N SER A 12 3.98 -6.71 -18.01
CA SER A 12 4.87 -7.76 -17.51
C SER A 12 4.42 -8.36 -16.18
N TRP A 13 3.60 -7.67 -15.38
CA TRP A 13 3.17 -8.20 -14.07
C TRP A 13 1.82 -7.71 -13.53
N ALA A 14 1.23 -6.62 -14.06
CA ALA A 14 0.09 -5.96 -13.43
C ALA A 14 -1.16 -6.84 -13.26
N THR A 15 -1.59 -7.53 -14.32
CA THR A 15 -2.86 -8.30 -14.32
C THR A 15 -2.56 -9.79 -14.36
N ARG A 16 -3.07 -10.54 -13.37
CA ARG A 16 -2.83 -12.00 -13.20
C ARG A 16 -1.34 -12.38 -13.30
N GLY A 17 -0.46 -11.57 -12.72
CA GLY A 17 0.99 -11.80 -12.78
C GLY A 17 1.57 -11.62 -14.18
N GLY A 18 0.93 -10.83 -15.04
CA GLY A 18 1.36 -10.53 -16.41
C GLY A 18 0.80 -11.46 -17.48
N LEU A 19 -0.17 -12.33 -17.14
CA LEU A 19 -0.82 -13.21 -18.11
C LEU A 19 -1.79 -12.46 -19.03
N ASP A 20 -2.52 -11.48 -18.50
CA ASP A 20 -3.47 -10.69 -19.27
C ASP A 20 -2.81 -9.36 -19.68
N LYS A 21 -2.74 -9.11 -20.98
CA LYS A 21 -2.13 -7.90 -21.57
C LYS A 21 -3.18 -6.83 -21.82
N ILE A 22 -2.75 -5.57 -21.82
CA ILE A 22 -3.60 -4.44 -22.16
C ILE A 22 -4.19 -4.59 -23.56
N ASP A 23 -5.49 -4.33 -23.66
CA ASP A 23 -6.18 -4.16 -24.93
C ASP A 23 -6.18 -2.68 -25.32
N TRP A 24 -5.28 -2.31 -26.23
CA TRP A 24 -5.13 -0.93 -26.69
C TRP A 24 -6.34 -0.39 -27.46
N THR A 25 -7.27 -1.26 -27.90
CA THR A 25 -8.50 -0.80 -28.56
C THR A 25 -9.45 -0.07 -27.60
N GLN A 26 -9.28 -0.25 -26.29
CA GLN A 26 -10.06 0.43 -25.24
C GLN A 26 -9.44 1.75 -24.77
N SER A 27 -8.45 2.25 -25.51
CA SER A 27 -7.84 3.56 -25.26
C SER A 27 -8.84 4.70 -25.53
N PRO A 28 -8.78 5.84 -24.82
CA PRO A 28 -7.80 6.21 -23.79
C PRO A 28 -8.15 5.71 -22.37
N LEU A 29 -7.12 5.25 -21.66
CA LEU A 29 -7.21 5.00 -20.21
C LEU A 29 -7.04 6.33 -19.48
N THR A 30 -8.03 6.72 -18.69
CA THR A 30 -8.02 7.98 -17.93
C THR A 30 -8.32 7.73 -16.46
N GLY A 31 -7.70 8.53 -15.58
CA GLY A 31 -7.94 8.51 -14.15
C GLY A 31 -7.83 9.91 -13.57
N PRO A 32 -8.60 10.25 -12.53
CA PRO A 32 -8.52 11.57 -11.90
C PRO A 32 -7.16 11.76 -11.23
N ALA A 33 -6.58 12.95 -11.39
CA ALA A 33 -5.40 13.37 -10.64
C ALA A 33 -5.83 14.42 -9.61
N ASP A 34 -5.80 14.04 -8.32
CA ASP A 34 -5.93 14.98 -7.21
C ASP A 34 -4.54 15.22 -6.62
N THR A 35 -4.18 16.49 -6.44
CA THR A 35 -2.85 16.94 -6.00
C THR A 35 -2.91 17.65 -4.66
N ALA A 36 -3.80 17.23 -3.75
CA ALA A 36 -3.77 17.68 -2.37
C ALA A 36 -2.40 17.36 -1.72
N GLN A 37 -1.55 18.38 -1.59
CA GLN A 37 -0.25 18.26 -0.95
C GLN A 37 -0.37 18.53 0.55
N CYS A 38 0.17 17.64 1.36
CA CYS A 38 0.36 17.89 2.79
C CYS A 38 1.64 18.70 3.03
N GLY A 39 1.58 19.65 3.97
CA GLY A 39 2.71 20.51 4.32
C GLY A 39 3.90 19.74 4.91
N ALA A 40 5.08 20.38 4.88
CA ALA A 40 6.31 19.81 5.43
C ALA A 40 6.16 19.43 6.93
N PRO A 41 6.82 18.36 7.39
CA PRO A 41 6.77 17.95 8.79
C PRO A 41 7.37 19.04 9.67
N LYS A 42 6.56 19.57 10.59
CA LYS A 42 6.96 20.44 11.68
C LYS A 42 6.48 19.82 13.00
N PRO A 43 7.18 20.08 14.13
CA PRO A 43 6.76 19.58 15.43
C PRO A 43 5.33 19.97 15.80
N GLU A 44 4.85 21.12 15.30
CA GLU A 44 3.52 21.67 15.57
C GLU A 44 2.40 21.00 14.76
N ASN A 45 2.73 20.11 13.82
CA ASN A 45 1.71 19.43 13.02
C ASN A 45 0.93 18.44 13.91
N TRP A 46 -0.40 18.43 13.75
CA TRP A 46 -1.28 17.60 14.59
C TRP A 46 -0.95 16.10 14.56
N TRP A 47 -0.46 15.60 13.42
CA TRP A 47 -0.08 14.19 13.24
C TRP A 47 1.24 13.81 13.94
N SER A 48 2.03 14.79 14.40
CA SER A 48 3.28 14.55 15.13
C SER A 48 3.03 14.21 16.62
N SER A 49 1.80 14.34 17.12
CA SER A 49 1.47 14.09 18.52
C SER A 49 1.54 12.59 18.90
N ALA A 50 1.77 12.29 20.18
CA ALA A 50 1.81 10.90 20.69
C ALA A 50 0.54 10.08 20.40
N VAL A 51 -0.64 10.71 20.35
CA VAL A 51 -1.92 10.03 20.04
C VAL A 51 -1.95 9.47 18.61
N HIS A 52 -1.19 10.08 17.71
CA HIS A 52 -1.07 9.66 16.30
C HIS A 52 0.13 8.73 16.05
N SER A 53 0.88 8.34 17.10
CA SER A 53 2.04 7.44 16.98
C SER A 53 1.67 5.94 16.87
N TYR A 54 0.41 5.60 17.14
CA TYR A 54 -0.12 4.24 17.02
C TYR A 54 -1.59 4.26 16.60
N LEU A 55 -2.04 3.18 15.97
CA LEU A 55 -3.46 2.99 15.65
C LEU A 55 -4.23 2.71 16.93
N ASN A 56 -5.40 3.32 17.11
CA ASN A 56 -6.31 3.00 18.21
C ASN A 56 -6.98 1.62 18.01
N ALA A 57 -7.77 1.18 18.99
CA ALA A 57 -8.39 -0.14 18.97
C ALA A 57 -9.35 -0.36 17.78
N ASP A 58 -10.12 0.66 17.41
CA ASP A 58 -11.10 0.58 16.31
C ASP A 58 -10.39 0.59 14.95
N GLN A 59 -9.36 1.43 14.79
CA GLN A 59 -8.52 1.47 13.59
C GLN A 59 -7.82 0.11 13.37
N ARG A 60 -7.30 -0.52 14.42
CA ARG A 60 -6.73 -1.87 14.32
C ARG A 60 -7.78 -2.92 13.94
N ARG A 61 -9.00 -2.80 14.47
CA ARG A 61 -10.11 -3.70 14.11
C ARG A 61 -10.48 -3.58 12.63
N GLN A 62 -10.56 -2.35 12.12
CA GLN A 62 -10.81 -2.09 10.70
C GLN A 62 -9.69 -2.63 9.81
N MET A 63 -8.43 -2.40 10.19
CA MET A 63 -7.27 -2.97 9.49
C MET A 63 -7.32 -4.50 9.45
N ASN A 64 -7.61 -5.14 10.58
CA ASN A 64 -7.72 -6.60 10.66
C ASN A 64 -8.88 -7.13 9.81
N TRP A 65 -10.04 -6.46 9.82
CA TRP A 65 -11.16 -6.83 8.97
C TRP A 65 -10.80 -6.74 7.48
N ALA A 66 -10.13 -5.66 7.06
CA ALA A 66 -9.67 -5.51 5.68
C ALA A 66 -8.68 -6.62 5.29
N ARG A 67 -7.73 -6.93 6.18
CA ARG A 67 -6.77 -8.04 5.99
C ARG A 67 -7.46 -9.40 5.88
N SER A 68 -8.47 -9.67 6.72
CA SER A 68 -9.17 -10.96 6.70
C SER A 68 -10.08 -11.16 5.48
N ASN A 69 -10.61 -10.08 4.89
CA ASN A 69 -11.62 -10.19 3.83
C ASN A 69 -11.10 -9.87 2.42
N TYR A 70 -10.05 -9.05 2.28
CA TYR A 70 -9.63 -8.52 0.98
C TYR A 70 -8.13 -8.72 0.67
N LEU A 71 -7.32 -9.22 1.60
CA LEU A 71 -5.89 -9.41 1.37
C LEU A 71 -5.62 -10.64 0.49
N MET A 72 -5.22 -10.40 -0.75
CA MET A 72 -4.88 -11.46 -1.71
C MET A 72 -3.39 -11.82 -1.73
N TYR A 73 -2.52 -10.91 -1.26
CA TYR A 73 -1.08 -11.12 -1.20
C TYR A 73 -0.49 -10.47 0.04
N ASP A 74 0.42 -11.16 0.70
CA ASP A 74 1.12 -10.71 1.90
C ASP A 74 2.57 -11.17 1.85
N TYR A 75 3.50 -10.23 1.72
CA TYR A 75 4.93 -10.55 1.64
C TYR A 75 5.45 -11.15 2.95
N CYS A 76 4.90 -10.77 4.11
CA CYS A 76 5.28 -11.33 5.41
C CYS A 76 4.93 -12.82 5.51
N LYS A 77 4.02 -13.33 4.67
CA LYS A 77 3.68 -14.76 4.60
C LYS A 77 4.44 -15.49 3.50
N ASN A 78 5.14 -14.77 2.62
CA ASN A 78 5.88 -15.34 1.51
C ASN A 78 7.30 -15.77 1.93
N ILE A 79 7.39 -16.70 2.88
CA ILE A 79 8.67 -17.17 3.44
C ILE A 79 9.61 -17.77 2.40
N LYS A 80 9.07 -18.31 1.30
CA LYS A 80 9.86 -18.89 0.21
C LYS A 80 10.64 -17.81 -0.54
N GLN A 81 10.03 -16.65 -0.78
CA GLN A 81 10.69 -15.53 -1.44
C GLN A 81 11.89 -15.00 -0.65
N PHE A 82 11.88 -15.14 0.68
CA PHE A 82 12.93 -14.65 1.55
C PHE A 82 13.86 -15.74 2.09
N ASN A 83 13.98 -16.87 1.38
CA ASN A 83 14.86 -17.99 1.76
C ASN A 83 14.63 -18.49 3.21
N GLY A 84 13.39 -18.44 3.69
CA GLY A 84 13.01 -18.84 5.04
C GLY A 84 13.21 -17.77 6.12
N PHE A 85 13.73 -16.59 5.79
CA PHE A 85 13.94 -15.50 6.75
C PHE A 85 12.83 -14.45 6.65
N LEU A 86 12.17 -14.18 7.77
CA LEU A 86 11.16 -13.12 7.82
C LEU A 86 11.82 -11.75 7.96
N PRO A 87 11.38 -10.75 7.19
CA PRO A 87 11.72 -9.36 7.46
C PRO A 87 11.33 -8.97 8.90
N GLY A 88 12.22 -8.30 9.63
CA GLY A 88 12.06 -8.06 11.06
C GLY A 88 10.84 -7.20 11.43
N GLU A 89 10.35 -6.39 10.51
CA GLU A 89 9.12 -5.61 10.69
C GLU A 89 7.86 -6.47 10.74
N CYS A 90 7.87 -7.66 10.12
CA CYS A 90 6.74 -8.59 10.13
C CYS A 90 6.46 -9.17 11.51
N LEU A 91 7.39 -9.03 12.46
CA LEU A 91 7.26 -9.51 13.85
C LEU A 91 6.79 -8.40 14.81
N LYS A 92 6.58 -7.18 14.32
CA LYS A 92 6.13 -6.06 15.16
C LYS A 92 4.63 -6.18 15.44
N VAL A 93 4.20 -5.73 16.62
CA VAL A 93 2.80 -5.76 17.11
C VAL A 93 1.78 -5.06 16.18
N GLN A 94 2.26 -4.23 15.26
CA GLN A 94 1.43 -3.53 14.27
C GLN A 94 1.11 -4.39 13.04
N TYR A 95 1.76 -5.54 12.89
CA TYR A 95 1.53 -6.53 11.84
C TYR A 95 0.84 -7.77 12.38
#